data_AF-A0ABD3QYD4-F1
#
_entry.id   AF-A0ABD3QYD4-F1
#
_cell.length_a   1.000
_cell.length_b   1.000
_cell.length_c   1.000
_cell.angle_alpha   90.00
_cell.angle_beta   90.00
_cell.angle_gamma   90.00
#
_symmetry.space_group_name_H-M   'P 1'
#
loop_
_entity.id
_entity.type
_entity.pdbx_description
1 polymer ?
#
loop_
_entity_poly.entity_id
_entity_poly.type
_entity_poly.pdbx_seq_one_letter_code
_entity_poly.pdbx_strand_id
1 'polypeptide(L)'
;MSNPDAEAKKELGNKAFAANDYDEAIKHYTAAIAIDSKNCVYYSNRSACYGGKKDWASAAADAKECIKVNPTFIKGYYRLASAQSELQEFDAALATIKQGLAIEPDNTQLQKQLRLIKAKRSTAKRSETQPERTAASSATPAASYHNLNPAIQKEVIDLQQQLISTTKEYRTVKANILRAQKEKRSNELTKSELDKLPPSETEVKMYRSIGKMFMLTPRSEVMTHLDESIERESKVESDLEGKLDYLERRMKSQQANIAELTKSAANIVHYPKARRCNMAVVTTNIIALKEEAKVEVV
;
A
#
# COMPACT_ATOMS: atom_id res chain seq x y z
N MET A 1 30.22 -16.27 28.64
CA MET A 1 30.04 -15.33 29.77
C MET A 1 30.28 -13.95 29.21
N SER A 2 29.37 -12.98 29.38
CA SER A 2 29.60 -11.64 28.82
C SER A 2 30.74 -10.94 29.57
N ASN A 3 31.50 -10.12 28.85
CA ASN A 3 32.66 -9.46 29.42
C ASN A 3 32.19 -8.36 30.41
N PRO A 4 32.60 -8.41 31.70
CA PRO A 4 32.14 -7.44 32.70
C PRO A 4 32.49 -5.98 32.32
N ASP A 5 33.60 -5.76 31.61
CA ASP A 5 33.98 -4.42 31.14
C ASP A 5 33.02 -3.93 30.04
N ALA A 6 32.57 -4.82 29.16
CA ALA A 6 31.59 -4.49 28.13
C ALA A 6 30.20 -4.21 28.74
N GLU A 7 29.81 -4.97 29.76
CA GLU A 7 28.56 -4.73 30.49
C GLU A 7 28.58 -3.39 31.24
N ALA A 8 29.69 -3.03 31.87
CA ALA A 8 29.85 -1.72 32.51
C ALA A 8 29.70 -0.57 31.49
N LYS A 9 30.30 -0.71 30.29
CA LYS A 9 30.11 0.27 29.21
C LYS A 9 28.65 0.31 28.72
N LYS A 10 27.98 -0.84 28.58
CA LYS A 10 26.54 -0.90 28.26
C LYS A 10 25.71 -0.17 29.30
N GLU A 11 25.98 -0.34 30.59
CA GLU A 11 25.24 0.34 31.66
C GLU A 11 25.42 1.85 31.61
N LEU A 12 26.64 2.35 31.35
CA LEU A 12 26.88 3.77 31.11
C LEU A 12 26.10 4.26 29.88
N GLY A 13 26.10 3.49 28.79
CA GLY A 13 25.31 3.79 27.60
C GLY A 13 23.81 3.82 27.88
N ASN A 14 23.29 2.92 28.71
CA ASN A 14 21.89 2.90 29.12
C ASN A 14 21.52 4.15 29.96
N LYS A 15 22.42 4.59 30.86
CA LYS A 15 22.24 5.81 31.66
C LYS A 15 22.20 7.05 30.76
N ALA A 16 23.14 7.18 29.83
CA ALA A 16 23.16 8.28 28.86
C ALA A 16 21.91 8.25 27.96
N PHE A 17 21.49 7.07 27.51
CA PHE A 17 20.26 6.90 26.74
C PHE A 17 19.01 7.34 27.52
N ALA A 18 18.92 6.99 28.80
CA ALA A 18 17.82 7.42 29.67
C ALA A 18 17.82 8.94 29.90
N ALA A 19 18.99 9.58 29.85
CA ALA A 19 19.14 11.04 29.87
C ALA A 19 18.86 11.71 28.50
N ASN A 20 18.50 10.94 27.47
CA ASN A 20 18.39 11.37 26.07
C ASN A 20 19.71 11.93 25.48
N ASP A 21 20.85 11.66 26.10
CA ASP A 21 22.17 11.96 25.54
C ASP A 21 22.59 10.82 24.62
N TYR A 22 22.08 10.87 23.40
CA TYR A 22 22.32 9.84 22.40
C TYR A 22 23.78 9.79 21.93
N ASP A 23 24.48 10.93 21.92
CA ASP A 23 25.88 10.99 21.49
C ASP A 23 26.81 10.29 22.47
N GLU A 24 26.63 10.56 23.76
CA GLU A 24 27.41 9.87 24.79
C GLU A 24 27.02 8.39 24.90
N ALA A 25 25.73 8.07 24.75
CA ALA A 25 25.27 6.68 24.68
C ALA A 25 25.92 5.91 23.53
N ILE A 26 26.02 6.51 22.33
CA ILE A 26 26.67 5.91 21.16
C ILE A 26 28.15 5.62 21.44
N LYS A 27 28.88 6.54 22.09
CA LYS A 27 30.29 6.31 22.46
C LYS A 27 30.42 5.13 23.40
N HIS A 28 29.59 5.04 24.43
CA HIS A 28 29.60 3.95 25.38
C HIS A 28 29.24 2.60 24.76
N TYR A 29 28.21 2.53 23.90
CA TYR A 29 27.90 1.29 23.17
C TYR A 29 28.98 0.91 22.16
N THR A 30 29.63 1.89 21.52
CA THR A 30 30.76 1.62 20.62
C THR A 30 31.94 1.04 21.37
N ALA A 31 32.24 1.55 22.57
CA ALA A 31 33.24 0.97 23.46
C ALA A 31 32.85 -0.46 23.89
N ALA A 32 31.58 -0.71 24.21
CA ALA A 32 31.10 -2.06 24.54
C ALA A 32 31.27 -3.04 23.36
N ILE A 33 30.95 -2.61 22.14
CA ILE A 33 31.12 -3.40 20.90
C ILE A 33 32.59 -3.69 20.62
N ALA A 34 33.49 -2.74 20.89
CA ALA A 34 34.93 -2.95 20.72
C ALA A 34 35.50 -4.00 21.69
N ILE A 35 34.91 -4.14 22.88
CA ILE A 35 35.31 -5.12 23.89
C ILE A 35 34.68 -6.49 23.60
N ASP A 36 33.38 -6.51 23.25
CA ASP A 36 32.65 -7.74 22.90
C ASP A 36 31.69 -7.48 21.71
N SER A 37 32.16 -7.86 20.53
CA SER A 37 31.41 -7.73 19.28
C SER A 37 30.38 -8.84 19.06
N LYS A 38 30.26 -9.82 19.96
CA LYS A 38 29.34 -10.96 19.80
C LYS A 38 28.00 -10.75 20.51
N ASN A 39 27.82 -9.63 21.20
CA ASN A 39 26.58 -9.33 21.89
C ASN A 39 25.67 -8.42 21.04
N CYS A 40 24.59 -9.00 20.50
CA CYS A 40 23.62 -8.30 19.66
C CYS A 40 22.92 -7.12 20.39
N VAL A 41 22.87 -7.14 21.72
CA VAL A 41 22.20 -6.10 22.52
C VAL A 41 22.88 -4.74 22.35
N TYR A 42 24.22 -4.71 22.24
CA TYR A 42 24.95 -3.44 22.09
C TYR A 42 24.63 -2.78 20.75
N TYR A 43 24.61 -3.56 19.67
CA TYR A 43 24.19 -3.09 18.34
C TYR A 43 22.72 -2.63 18.35
N SER A 44 21.82 -3.39 18.99
CA SER A 44 20.41 -2.99 19.12
C SER A 44 20.23 -1.67 19.89
N ASN A 45 21.03 -1.44 20.93
CA ASN A 45 20.93 -0.23 21.74
C ASN A 45 21.56 0.97 21.03
N ARG A 46 22.68 0.78 20.34
CA ARG A 46 23.29 1.82 19.50
C ARG A 46 22.40 2.21 18.31
N SER A 47 21.77 1.22 17.66
CA SER A 47 20.72 1.45 16.66
C SER A 47 19.57 2.30 17.20
N ALA A 48 19.13 2.06 18.44
CA ALA A 48 18.10 2.87 19.10
C ALA A 48 18.53 4.34 19.30
N CYS A 49 19.80 4.57 19.64
CA CYS A 49 20.36 5.91 19.78
C CYS A 49 20.40 6.65 18.44
N TYR A 50 20.88 5.98 17.38
CA TYR A 50 20.84 6.53 16.02
C TYR A 50 19.41 6.86 15.57
N GLY A 51 18.43 6.01 15.89
CA GLY A 51 17.02 6.30 15.67
C GLY A 51 16.51 7.51 16.46
N GLY A 52 16.94 7.68 17.71
CA GLY A 52 16.66 8.88 18.52
C GLY A 52 17.21 10.16 17.89
N LYS A 53 18.37 10.07 17.23
CA LYS A 53 18.98 11.15 16.44
C LYS A 53 18.40 11.33 15.04
N LYS A 54 17.45 10.47 14.63
CA LYS A 54 16.91 10.38 13.27
C LYS A 54 17.96 10.06 12.19
N ASP A 55 19.10 9.50 12.59
CA ASP A 55 20.07 8.93 11.66
C ASP A 55 19.65 7.49 11.33
N TRP A 56 18.66 7.38 10.45
CA TRP A 56 18.03 6.10 10.12
C TRP A 56 18.96 5.18 9.32
N ALA A 57 19.91 5.72 8.58
CA ALA A 57 20.90 4.94 7.82
C ALA A 57 21.83 4.18 8.78
N SER A 58 22.42 4.88 9.76
CA SER A 58 23.25 4.26 10.79
C SER A 58 22.44 3.31 11.68
N ALA A 59 21.19 3.67 12.01
CA ALA A 59 20.30 2.82 12.78
C ALA A 59 20.00 1.48 12.06
N ALA A 60 19.78 1.52 10.74
CA ALA A 60 19.55 0.33 9.92
C ALA A 60 20.80 -0.54 9.83
N ALA A 61 21.99 0.05 9.67
CA ALA A 61 23.26 -0.69 9.63
C ALA A 61 23.49 -1.48 10.93
N ASP A 62 23.35 -0.83 12.08
CA ASP A 62 23.50 -1.51 13.38
C ASP A 62 22.42 -2.56 13.63
N ALA A 63 21.19 -2.32 13.19
CA ALA A 63 20.13 -3.30 13.32
C ALA A 63 20.36 -4.55 12.44
N LYS A 64 20.97 -4.38 11.25
CA LYS A 64 21.41 -5.52 10.42
C LYS A 64 22.52 -6.32 11.09
N GLU A 65 23.53 -5.65 11.66
CA GLU A 65 24.59 -6.34 12.41
C GLU A 65 24.03 -7.04 13.66
N CYS A 66 23.08 -6.44 14.36
CA CYS A 66 22.37 -7.06 15.48
C CYS A 66 21.71 -8.40 15.08
N ILE A 67 20.98 -8.43 13.95
CA ILE A 67 20.35 -9.64 13.42
C ILE A 67 21.39 -10.66 12.96
N LYS A 68 22.49 -10.22 12.36
CA LYS A 68 23.59 -11.10 11.92
C LYS A 68 24.27 -11.79 13.11
N VAL A 69 24.48 -11.05 14.20
CA VAL A 69 25.08 -11.57 15.43
C VAL A 69 24.13 -12.53 16.15
N ASN A 70 22.83 -12.19 16.22
CA ASN A 70 21.82 -13.09 16.78
C ASN A 70 20.52 -13.05 15.97
N PRO A 71 20.30 -14.03 15.08
CA PRO A 71 19.10 -14.11 14.25
C PRO A 71 17.81 -14.37 15.04
N THR A 72 17.85 -14.79 16.30
CA THR A 72 16.62 -15.01 17.09
C THR A 72 16.22 -13.78 17.91
N PHE A 73 17.02 -12.70 17.86
CA PHE A 73 16.77 -11.52 18.67
C PHE A 73 15.74 -10.58 18.01
N ILE A 74 14.48 -10.75 18.39
CA ILE A 74 13.32 -10.03 17.81
C ILE A 74 13.44 -8.51 17.81
N LYS A 75 14.07 -7.93 18.85
CA LYS A 75 14.27 -6.47 18.91
C LYS A 75 15.13 -5.98 17.75
N GLY A 76 16.07 -6.77 17.22
CA GLY A 76 16.85 -6.43 16.03
C GLY A 76 15.97 -6.20 14.80
N TYR A 77 15.03 -7.12 14.53
CA TYR A 77 14.06 -6.99 13.44
C TYR A 77 13.15 -5.78 13.61
N TYR A 78 12.69 -5.50 14.84
CA TYR A 78 11.91 -4.30 15.14
C TYR A 78 12.70 -3.02 14.83
N ARG A 79 13.97 -2.94 15.25
CA ARG A 79 14.84 -1.77 14.99
C ARG A 79 15.08 -1.57 13.50
N LEU A 80 15.40 -2.65 12.77
CA LEU A 80 15.65 -2.58 11.34
C LEU A 80 14.41 -2.16 10.56
N ALA A 81 13.26 -2.76 10.83
CA ALA A 81 12.01 -2.40 10.17
C ALA A 81 11.58 -0.96 10.46
N SER A 82 11.80 -0.47 11.69
CA SER A 82 11.53 0.92 12.05
C SER A 82 12.42 1.87 11.25
N ALA A 83 13.73 1.60 11.19
CA ALA A 83 14.67 2.43 10.43
C ALA A 83 14.36 2.42 8.91
N GLN A 84 14.11 1.25 8.33
CA GLN A 84 13.70 1.11 6.92
C GLN A 84 12.40 1.85 6.61
N SER A 85 11.43 1.82 7.54
CA SER A 85 10.18 2.55 7.38
C SER A 85 10.36 4.07 7.36
N GLU A 86 11.33 4.62 8.11
CA GLU A 86 11.64 6.05 8.09
C GLU A 86 12.49 6.44 6.87
N LEU A 87 13.29 5.51 6.34
CA LEU A 87 13.98 5.64 5.04
C LEU A 87 13.05 5.48 3.82
N GLN A 88 11.74 5.30 4.03
CA GLN A 88 10.73 5.03 2.99
C GLN A 88 10.95 3.72 2.22
N GLU A 89 11.81 2.83 2.70
CA GLU A 89 12.04 1.49 2.16
C GLU A 89 10.94 0.52 2.63
N PHE A 90 9.67 0.83 2.34
CA PHE A 90 8.53 0.13 2.92
C PHE A 90 8.49 -1.36 2.57
N ASP A 91 8.88 -1.74 1.35
CA ASP A 91 8.89 -3.13 0.93
C ASP A 91 9.97 -3.95 1.66
N ALA A 92 11.15 -3.37 1.86
CA ALA A 92 12.20 -3.97 2.67
C ALA A 92 11.76 -4.10 4.15
N ALA A 93 11.14 -3.05 4.71
CA ALA A 93 10.61 -3.08 6.08
C ALA A 93 9.56 -4.19 6.29
N LEU A 94 8.67 -4.40 5.31
CA LEU A 94 7.67 -5.47 5.36
C LEU A 94 8.31 -6.86 5.31
N ALA A 95 9.37 -7.05 4.52
CA ALA A 95 10.12 -8.30 4.47
C ALA A 95 10.80 -8.59 5.81
N THR A 96 11.46 -7.59 6.42
CA THR A 96 12.10 -7.69 7.73
C THR A 96 11.11 -8.08 8.83
N ILE A 97 9.92 -7.46 8.89
CA ILE A 97 8.90 -7.81 9.89
C ILE A 97 8.38 -9.24 9.67
N LYS A 98 8.21 -9.69 8.42
CA LYS A 98 7.82 -11.08 8.14
C LYS A 98 8.85 -12.08 8.65
N GLN A 99 10.14 -11.78 8.49
CA GLN A 99 11.21 -12.61 9.05
C GLN A 99 11.15 -12.66 10.59
N GLY A 100 10.95 -11.52 11.25
CA GLY A 100 10.79 -11.47 12.71
C GLY A 100 9.55 -12.24 13.21
N LEU A 101 8.42 -12.11 12.51
CA LEU A 101 7.18 -12.84 12.83
C LEU A 101 7.27 -14.34 12.53
N ALA A 102 8.18 -14.77 11.65
CA ALA A 102 8.42 -16.20 11.44
C ALA A 102 9.12 -16.85 12.66
N ILE A 103 9.86 -16.06 13.45
CA ILE A 103 10.52 -16.50 14.68
C ILE A 103 9.55 -16.43 15.86
N GLU A 104 8.87 -15.29 16.03
CA GLU A 104 7.82 -15.11 17.05
C GLU A 104 6.50 -14.63 16.39
N PRO A 105 5.61 -15.55 16.02
CA PRO A 105 4.34 -15.21 15.35
C PRO A 105 3.40 -14.34 16.20
N ASP A 106 3.41 -14.55 17.52
CA ASP A 106 2.50 -13.91 18.47
C ASP A 106 3.06 -12.59 19.04
N ASN A 107 4.14 -12.07 18.47
CA ASN A 107 4.75 -10.83 18.94
C ASN A 107 3.87 -9.60 18.59
N THR A 108 3.14 -9.11 19.59
CA THR A 108 2.22 -7.96 19.46
C THR A 108 2.91 -6.68 18.97
N GLN A 109 4.18 -6.47 19.34
CA GLN A 109 4.94 -5.29 18.96
C GLN A 109 5.30 -5.31 17.47
N LEU A 110 5.72 -6.45 16.93
CA LEU A 110 5.96 -6.62 15.49
C LEU A 110 4.66 -6.51 14.68
N GLN A 111 3.55 -7.10 15.15
CA GLN A 111 2.26 -6.98 14.49
C GLN A 111 1.76 -5.53 14.44
N LYS A 112 1.95 -4.75 15.51
CA LYS A 112 1.65 -3.32 15.54
C LYS A 112 2.50 -2.56 14.52
N GLN A 113 3.80 -2.85 14.44
CA GLN A 113 4.67 -2.22 13.44
C GLN A 113 4.29 -2.59 12.02
N LEU A 114 3.91 -3.85 11.76
CA LEU A 114 3.42 -4.27 10.45
C LEU A 114 2.24 -3.40 9.99
N ARG A 115 1.29 -3.14 10.88
CA ARG A 115 0.12 -2.29 10.59
C ARG A 115 0.53 -0.84 10.29
N LEU A 116 1.48 -0.29 11.06
CA LEU A 116 1.99 1.06 10.84
C LEU A 116 2.72 1.19 9.51
N ILE A 117 3.59 0.24 9.17
CA ILE A 117 4.35 0.24 7.91
C ILE A 117 3.39 0.10 6.72
N LYS A 118 2.38 -0.79 6.81
CA LYS A 118 1.35 -0.91 5.75
C LYS A 118 0.56 0.39 5.57
N ALA A 119 0.20 1.06 6.67
CA ALA A 119 -0.47 2.36 6.61
C ALA A 119 0.42 3.41 5.94
N LYS A 120 1.69 3.56 6.38
CA LYS A 120 2.67 4.49 5.79
C LYS A 120 2.91 4.21 4.31
N ARG A 121 3.03 2.94 3.91
CA ARG A 121 3.15 2.53 2.50
C ARG A 121 1.91 2.92 1.69
N SER A 122 0.71 2.69 2.24
CA SER A 122 -0.53 3.05 1.54
C SER A 122 -0.69 4.56 1.38
N THR A 123 -0.25 5.36 2.37
CA THR A 123 -0.24 6.83 2.28
C THR A 123 0.82 7.31 1.29
N ALA A 124 2.01 6.71 1.27
CA ALA A 124 3.07 7.01 0.31
C ALA A 124 2.63 6.71 -1.13
N LYS A 125 2.05 5.52 -1.38
CA LYS A 125 1.47 5.18 -2.70
C LYS A 125 0.34 6.12 -3.08
N ARG A 126 -0.46 6.58 -2.12
CA ARG A 126 -1.53 7.55 -2.37
C ARG A 126 -0.99 8.95 -2.70
N SER A 127 0.15 9.36 -2.12
CA SER A 127 0.83 10.60 -2.49
C SER A 127 1.62 10.50 -3.79
N GLU A 128 2.08 9.31 -4.18
CA GLU A 128 2.70 9.08 -5.49
C GLU A 128 1.64 9.06 -6.62
N THR A 129 0.48 8.43 -6.37
CA THR A 129 -0.66 8.40 -7.32
C THR A 129 -1.48 9.69 -7.35
N GLN A 130 -1.16 10.68 -6.52
CA GLN A 130 -1.70 12.04 -6.60
C GLN A 130 -0.53 13.03 -6.58
N PRO A 131 -0.04 13.53 -7.73
CA PRO A 131 0.94 14.60 -7.71
C PRO A 131 0.36 15.79 -6.92
N GLU A 132 1.07 16.16 -5.85
CA GLU A 132 0.88 17.32 -4.97
C GLU A 132 -0.51 18.00 -5.00
N ARG A 133 -1.37 17.62 -4.05
CA ARG A 133 -2.25 18.62 -3.43
C ARG A 133 -1.39 19.54 -2.56
N THR A 134 -0.75 20.54 -3.17
CA THR A 134 -0.19 21.65 -2.39
C THR A 134 -1.32 22.32 -1.61
N ALA A 135 -1.16 22.39 -0.28
CA ALA A 135 -1.69 23.37 0.66
C ALA A 135 -3.08 24.02 0.40
N ALA A 136 -4.07 23.29 -0.10
CA ALA A 136 -5.44 23.79 -0.29
C ALA A 136 -6.49 23.02 0.56
N SER A 137 -6.06 22.22 1.54
CA SER A 137 -6.95 21.34 2.32
C SER A 137 -7.50 21.94 3.62
N SER A 138 -7.43 23.26 3.81
CA SER A 138 -8.24 23.96 4.82
C SER A 138 -9.41 24.76 4.22
N ALA A 139 -9.56 24.75 2.90
CA ALA A 139 -10.74 25.27 2.24
C ALA A 139 -11.71 24.11 2.01
N THR A 140 -12.86 24.14 2.69
CA THR A 140 -14.04 23.39 2.27
C THR A 140 -14.24 23.56 0.76
N PRO A 141 -14.69 22.53 0.00
CA PRO A 141 -14.91 22.65 -1.44
C PRO A 141 -15.84 23.81 -1.86
N ALA A 142 -16.60 24.35 -0.90
CA ALA A 142 -17.44 25.54 -1.07
C ALA A 142 -16.66 26.85 -1.29
N ALA A 143 -15.45 27.00 -0.72
CA ALA A 143 -14.76 28.28 -0.69
C ALA A 143 -14.05 28.66 -2.00
N SER A 144 -13.81 27.72 -2.91
CA SER A 144 -13.06 27.97 -4.16
C SER A 144 -13.92 28.52 -5.30
N TYR A 145 -15.24 28.57 -5.13
CA TYR A 145 -16.20 28.94 -6.18
C TYR A 145 -17.07 30.15 -5.83
N HIS A 146 -16.84 30.79 -4.68
CA HIS A 146 -17.62 31.96 -4.24
C HIS A 146 -17.49 33.19 -5.16
N ASN A 147 -16.48 33.21 -6.03
CA ASN A 147 -16.28 34.28 -7.02
C ASN A 147 -16.94 33.97 -8.38
N LEU A 148 -17.65 32.84 -8.50
CA LEU A 148 -18.40 32.47 -9.70
C LEU A 148 -19.82 33.04 -9.65
N ASN A 149 -20.44 33.22 -10.82
CA ASN A 149 -21.88 33.51 -10.90
C ASN A 149 -22.67 32.43 -10.13
N PRO A 150 -23.61 32.78 -9.25
CA PRO A 150 -24.41 31.81 -8.46
C PRO A 150 -25.05 30.69 -9.29
N ALA A 151 -25.43 30.96 -10.54
CA ALA A 151 -25.97 29.95 -11.45
C ALA A 151 -24.90 28.90 -11.86
N ILE A 152 -23.71 29.37 -12.23
CA ILE A 152 -22.56 28.51 -12.60
C ILE A 152 -22.06 27.74 -11.36
N GLN A 153 -22.07 28.38 -10.20
CA GLN A 153 -21.67 27.74 -8.95
C GLN A 153 -22.55 26.54 -8.62
N LYS A 154 -23.88 26.67 -8.78
CA LYS A 154 -24.83 25.57 -8.57
C LYS A 154 -24.56 24.41 -9.54
N GLU A 155 -24.36 24.72 -10.82
CA GLU A 155 -24.07 23.71 -11.85
C GLU A 155 -22.77 22.95 -11.60
N VAL A 156 -21.70 23.66 -11.17
CA VAL A 156 -20.43 23.03 -10.78
C VAL A 156 -20.60 22.12 -9.58
N ILE A 157 -21.37 22.52 -8.56
CA ILE A 157 -21.65 21.70 -7.38
C ILE A 157 -22.43 20.44 -7.78
N ASP A 158 -23.46 20.58 -8.62
CA ASP A 158 -24.26 19.45 -9.09
C ASP A 158 -23.41 18.45 -9.89
N LEU A 159 -22.56 18.93 -10.81
CA LEU A 159 -21.61 18.09 -11.56
C LEU A 159 -20.59 17.41 -10.64
N GLN A 160 -20.12 18.08 -9.59
CA GLN A 160 -19.22 17.48 -8.60
C GLN A 160 -19.90 16.36 -7.81
N GLN A 161 -21.15 16.55 -7.40
CA GLN A 161 -21.92 15.50 -6.73
C GLN A 161 -22.12 14.28 -7.64
N GLN A 162 -22.45 14.52 -8.92
CA GLN A 162 -22.53 13.44 -9.90
C GLN A 162 -21.18 12.75 -10.13
N LEU A 163 -20.07 13.48 -10.17
CA LEU A 163 -18.74 12.88 -10.32
C LEU A 163 -18.40 11.99 -9.12
N ILE A 164 -18.77 12.41 -7.91
CA ILE A 164 -18.59 11.62 -6.68
C ILE A 164 -19.42 10.33 -6.75
N SER A 165 -20.67 10.39 -7.19
CA SER A 165 -21.52 9.19 -7.32
C SER A 165 -20.96 8.23 -8.38
N THR A 166 -20.62 8.73 -9.57
CA THR A 166 -20.03 7.92 -10.66
C THR A 166 -18.72 7.27 -10.21
N THR A 167 -17.88 7.99 -9.45
CA THR A 167 -16.61 7.45 -8.92
C THR A 167 -16.85 6.30 -7.92
N LYS A 168 -17.90 6.38 -7.09
CA LYS A 168 -18.28 5.32 -6.16
C LYS A 168 -18.76 4.08 -6.91
N GLU A 169 -19.58 4.27 -7.94
CA GLU A 169 -20.04 3.20 -8.82
C GLU A 169 -18.87 2.53 -9.55
N TYR A 170 -17.96 3.31 -10.12
CA TYR A 170 -16.75 2.82 -10.79
C TYR A 170 -15.92 1.89 -9.87
N ARG A 171 -15.68 2.32 -8.62
CA ARG A 171 -14.95 1.50 -7.64
C ARG A 171 -15.67 0.19 -7.32
N THR A 172 -17.00 0.23 -7.25
CA THR A 172 -17.82 -0.95 -6.97
C THR A 172 -17.76 -1.95 -8.13
N VAL A 173 -17.91 -1.46 -9.35
CA VAL A 173 -17.81 -2.28 -10.58
C VAL A 173 -16.42 -2.90 -10.69
N LYS A 174 -15.36 -2.12 -10.49
CA LYS A 174 -13.98 -2.61 -10.51
C LYS A 174 -13.73 -3.71 -9.46
N ALA A 175 -14.28 -3.58 -8.26
CA ALA A 175 -14.19 -4.61 -7.23
C ALA A 175 -14.93 -5.90 -7.62
N ASN A 176 -16.08 -5.78 -8.29
CA ASN A 176 -16.85 -6.93 -8.77
C ASN A 176 -16.13 -7.67 -9.90
N ILE A 177 -15.45 -6.96 -10.81
CA ILE A 177 -14.62 -7.57 -11.86
C ILE A 177 -13.51 -8.43 -11.24
N LEU A 178 -12.78 -7.88 -10.27
CA LEU A 178 -11.71 -8.61 -9.57
C LEU A 178 -12.24 -9.86 -8.85
N ARG A 179 -13.48 -9.81 -8.34
CA ARG A 179 -14.14 -10.96 -7.73
C ARG A 179 -14.45 -12.04 -8.77
N ALA A 180 -15.08 -11.68 -9.89
CA ALA A 180 -15.38 -12.60 -10.98
C ALA A 180 -14.11 -13.26 -11.53
N GLN A 181 -13.04 -12.48 -11.75
CA GLN A 181 -11.72 -12.99 -12.17
C GLN A 181 -11.13 -14.01 -11.19
N LYS A 182 -11.26 -13.76 -9.89
CA LYS A 182 -10.78 -14.68 -8.86
C LYS A 182 -11.57 -15.99 -8.85
N GLU A 183 -12.89 -15.92 -8.95
CA GLU A 183 -13.77 -17.10 -8.99
C GLU A 183 -13.52 -17.93 -10.27
N LYS A 184 -13.41 -17.28 -11.42
CA LYS A 184 -13.01 -17.89 -12.70
C LYS A 184 -11.67 -18.61 -12.61
N ARG A 185 -10.61 -17.94 -12.14
CA ARG A 185 -9.28 -18.54 -11.99
C ARG A 185 -9.27 -19.74 -11.03
N SER A 186 -10.07 -19.69 -9.96
CA SER A 186 -10.22 -20.80 -9.03
C SER A 186 -10.86 -22.02 -9.70
N ASN A 187 -11.88 -21.81 -10.52
CA ASN A 187 -12.55 -22.88 -11.25
C ASN A 187 -11.65 -23.46 -12.35
N GLU A 188 -10.91 -22.63 -13.08
CA GLU A 188 -9.92 -23.05 -14.07
C GLU A 188 -8.82 -23.92 -13.45
N LEU A 189 -8.32 -23.52 -12.28
CA LEU A 189 -7.32 -24.30 -11.54
C LEU A 189 -7.89 -25.66 -11.13
N THR A 190 -9.09 -25.67 -10.55
CA THR A 190 -9.78 -26.91 -10.14
C THR A 190 -9.96 -27.84 -11.34
N LYS A 191 -10.38 -27.30 -12.49
CA LYS A 191 -10.51 -28.06 -13.73
C LYS A 191 -9.18 -28.66 -14.18
N SER A 192 -8.11 -27.87 -14.20
CA SER A 192 -6.76 -28.33 -14.58
C SER A 192 -6.21 -29.41 -13.64
N GLU A 193 -6.48 -29.30 -12.35
CA GLU A 193 -6.10 -30.32 -11.36
C GLU A 193 -6.86 -31.62 -11.58
N LEU A 194 -8.17 -31.54 -11.86
CA LEU A 194 -8.97 -32.70 -12.20
C LEU A 194 -8.44 -33.39 -13.45
N ASP A 195 -8.10 -32.66 -14.51
CA ASP A 195 -7.56 -33.22 -15.76
C ASP A 195 -6.26 -34.03 -15.57
N LYS A 196 -5.44 -33.69 -14.57
CA LYS A 196 -4.20 -34.41 -14.25
C LYS A 196 -4.43 -35.74 -13.55
N LEU A 197 -5.62 -35.97 -12.98
CA LEU A 197 -5.92 -37.21 -12.28
C LEU A 197 -6.06 -38.36 -13.27
N PRO A 198 -5.46 -39.53 -12.97
CA PRO A 198 -5.47 -40.67 -13.87
C PRO A 198 -6.91 -41.05 -14.26
N PRO A 199 -7.15 -41.46 -15.51
CA PRO A 199 -8.43 -42.01 -15.90
C PRO A 199 -8.63 -43.32 -15.13
N SER A 200 -9.65 -43.37 -14.29
CA SER A 200 -10.06 -44.59 -13.60
C SER A 200 -10.90 -45.45 -14.54
N GLU A 201 -10.72 -46.77 -14.50
CA GLU A 201 -11.57 -47.74 -15.22
C GLU A 201 -13.02 -47.71 -14.74
N THR A 202 -13.27 -47.19 -13.53
CA THR A 202 -14.60 -46.97 -12.95
C THR A 202 -14.91 -45.49 -12.78
N GLU A 203 -16.17 -45.11 -12.97
CA GLU A 203 -16.64 -43.72 -12.84
C GLU A 203 -16.31 -43.15 -11.45
N VAL A 204 -15.31 -42.26 -11.39
CA VAL A 204 -14.92 -41.59 -10.14
C VAL A 204 -16.00 -40.59 -9.78
N LYS A 205 -16.64 -40.81 -8.63
CA LYS A 205 -17.60 -39.86 -8.05
C LYS A 205 -16.89 -38.92 -7.09
N MET A 206 -17.33 -37.68 -7.08
CA MET A 206 -16.72 -36.59 -6.32
C MET A 206 -17.80 -35.81 -5.59
N TYR A 207 -17.44 -35.16 -4.48
CA TYR A 207 -18.37 -34.28 -3.78
C TYR A 207 -18.43 -32.91 -4.46
N ARG A 208 -19.62 -32.54 -4.91
CA ARG A 208 -19.94 -31.20 -5.43
C ARG A 208 -20.74 -30.44 -4.39
N SER A 209 -20.33 -29.22 -4.07
CA SER A 209 -21.08 -28.32 -3.20
C SER A 209 -22.27 -27.70 -3.93
N ILE A 210 -23.46 -27.77 -3.33
CA ILE A 210 -24.67 -27.07 -3.78
C ILE A 210 -25.19 -26.28 -2.57
N GLY A 211 -24.86 -24.99 -2.53
CA GLY A 211 -25.14 -24.15 -1.37
C GLY A 211 -24.42 -24.65 -0.11
N LYS A 212 -25.17 -25.09 0.90
CA LYS A 212 -24.64 -25.68 2.15
C LYS A 212 -24.60 -27.21 2.14
N MET A 213 -25.01 -27.85 1.06
CA MET A 213 -25.07 -29.31 0.93
C MET A 213 -23.96 -29.81 0.01
N PHE A 214 -23.59 -31.08 0.17
CA PHE A 214 -22.67 -31.77 -0.72
C PHE A 214 -23.36 -32.98 -1.34
N MET A 215 -23.27 -33.08 -2.66
CA MET A 215 -23.83 -34.20 -3.43
C MET A 215 -22.70 -34.99 -4.06
N LEU A 216 -22.85 -36.32 -4.07
CA LEU A 216 -21.92 -37.21 -4.73
C LEU A 216 -22.28 -37.27 -6.23
N THR A 217 -21.38 -36.79 -7.09
CA THR A 217 -21.64 -36.55 -8.52
C THR A 217 -20.51 -37.14 -9.37
N PRO A 218 -20.78 -37.70 -10.56
CA PRO A 218 -19.74 -38.15 -11.48
C PRO A 218 -18.75 -37.06 -11.87
N ARG A 219 -17.48 -37.42 -12.09
CA ARG A 219 -16.43 -36.50 -12.54
C ARG A 219 -16.81 -35.74 -13.81
N SER A 220 -17.45 -36.38 -14.79
CA SER A 220 -17.89 -35.76 -16.04
C SER A 220 -18.84 -34.58 -15.81
N GLU A 221 -19.87 -34.78 -15.00
CA GLU A 221 -20.85 -33.75 -14.67
C GLU A 221 -20.24 -32.60 -13.86
N VAL A 222 -19.29 -32.89 -12.96
CA VAL A 222 -18.55 -31.84 -12.24
C VAL A 222 -17.70 -30.99 -13.20
N MET A 223 -17.06 -31.62 -14.19
CA MET A 223 -16.28 -30.90 -15.22
C MET A 223 -17.18 -30.00 -16.07
N THR A 224 -18.34 -30.50 -16.51
CA THR A 224 -19.33 -29.68 -17.24
C THR A 224 -19.80 -28.49 -16.40
N HIS A 225 -20.09 -28.70 -15.12
CA HIS A 225 -20.50 -27.62 -14.24
C HIS A 225 -19.38 -26.58 -14.01
N LEU A 226 -18.12 -27.01 -13.92
CA LEU A 226 -16.99 -26.09 -13.86
C LEU A 226 -16.90 -25.25 -15.13
N ASP A 227 -17.09 -25.86 -16.30
CA ASP A 227 -17.11 -25.15 -17.59
C ASP A 227 -18.22 -24.12 -17.68
N GLU A 228 -19.46 -24.50 -17.33
CA GLU A 228 -20.58 -23.58 -17.25
C GLU A 228 -20.33 -22.44 -16.24
N SER A 229 -19.62 -22.72 -15.14
CA SER A 229 -19.27 -21.70 -14.15
C SER A 229 -18.22 -20.73 -14.68
N ILE A 230 -17.18 -21.24 -15.36
CA ILE A 230 -16.14 -20.43 -16.00
C ILE A 230 -16.75 -19.53 -17.08
N GLU A 231 -17.64 -20.07 -17.92
CA GLU A 231 -18.30 -19.31 -18.97
C GLU A 231 -19.21 -18.22 -18.40
N ARG A 232 -19.99 -18.54 -17.34
CA ARG A 232 -20.80 -17.55 -16.62
C ARG A 232 -19.96 -16.41 -16.05
N GLU A 233 -18.88 -16.73 -15.35
CA GLU A 233 -17.99 -15.70 -14.78
C GLU A 233 -17.30 -14.88 -15.87
N SER A 234 -16.92 -15.50 -17.00
CA SER A 234 -16.33 -14.78 -18.13
C SER A 234 -17.32 -13.82 -18.80
N LYS A 235 -18.60 -14.18 -18.85
CA LYS A 235 -19.65 -13.27 -19.34
C LYS A 235 -19.87 -12.10 -18.38
N VAL A 236 -19.94 -12.38 -17.07
CA VAL A 236 -20.06 -11.34 -16.04
C VAL A 236 -18.88 -10.38 -16.08
N GLU A 237 -17.66 -10.89 -16.24
CA GLU A 237 -16.45 -10.10 -16.43
C GLU A 237 -16.60 -9.14 -17.63
N SER A 238 -16.92 -9.66 -18.82
CA SER A 238 -17.12 -8.85 -20.02
C SER A 238 -18.22 -7.79 -19.88
N ASP A 239 -19.35 -8.14 -19.28
CA ASP A 239 -20.47 -7.20 -19.07
C ASP A 239 -20.07 -6.06 -18.10
N LEU A 240 -19.31 -6.40 -17.05
CA LEU A 240 -18.82 -5.42 -16.08
C LEU A 240 -17.71 -4.54 -16.66
N GLU A 241 -16.84 -5.08 -17.52
CA GLU A 241 -15.82 -4.31 -18.24
C GLU A 241 -16.46 -3.26 -19.16
N GLY A 242 -17.50 -3.64 -19.92
CA GLY A 242 -18.26 -2.68 -20.72
C GLY A 242 -18.89 -1.56 -19.88
N LYS A 243 -19.38 -1.90 -18.68
CA LYS A 243 -19.90 -0.91 -17.71
C LYS A 243 -18.78 -0.03 -17.15
N LEU A 244 -17.60 -0.59 -16.88
CA LEU A 244 -16.44 0.12 -16.38
C LEU A 244 -16.01 1.20 -17.38
N ASP A 245 -15.84 0.81 -18.65
CA ASP A 245 -15.51 1.70 -19.77
C ASP A 245 -16.50 2.86 -19.92
N TYR A 246 -17.80 2.56 -19.83
CA TYR A 246 -18.84 3.58 -19.85
C TYR A 246 -18.69 4.58 -18.71
N LEU A 247 -18.45 4.09 -17.49
CA LEU A 247 -18.24 4.95 -16.31
C LEU A 247 -16.99 5.81 -16.44
N GLU A 248 -15.89 5.29 -17.00
CA GLU A 248 -14.67 6.07 -17.24
C GLU A 248 -14.90 7.21 -18.21
N ARG A 249 -15.57 6.93 -19.35
CA ARG A 249 -15.93 7.96 -20.33
C ARG A 249 -16.81 9.04 -19.71
N ARG A 250 -17.81 8.62 -18.90
CA ARG A 250 -18.69 9.55 -18.18
C ARG A 250 -17.92 10.41 -17.18
N MET A 251 -17.02 9.82 -16.39
CA MET A 251 -16.20 10.57 -15.43
C MET A 251 -15.31 11.59 -16.15
N LYS A 252 -14.68 11.20 -17.27
CA LYS A 252 -13.84 12.10 -18.07
C LYS A 252 -14.64 13.26 -18.64
N SER A 253 -15.86 13.02 -19.12
CA SER A 253 -16.77 14.07 -19.58
C SER A 253 -17.20 15.00 -18.44
N GLN A 254 -17.59 14.47 -17.27
CA GLN A 254 -17.94 15.29 -16.11
C GLN A 254 -16.78 16.17 -15.65
N GLN A 255 -15.56 15.64 -15.63
CA GLN A 255 -14.35 16.41 -15.32
C GLN A 255 -14.07 17.49 -16.36
N ALA A 256 -14.23 17.19 -17.65
CA ALA A 256 -14.07 18.18 -18.73
C ALA A 256 -15.09 19.32 -18.60
N ASN A 257 -16.35 19.01 -18.33
CA ASN A 257 -17.40 20.01 -18.15
C ASN A 257 -17.11 20.91 -16.93
N ILE A 258 -16.69 20.34 -15.80
CA ILE A 258 -16.29 21.13 -14.62
C ILE A 258 -15.09 22.03 -14.97
N ALA A 259 -14.10 21.52 -15.70
CA ALA A 259 -12.93 22.30 -16.12
C ALA A 259 -13.32 23.45 -17.07
N GLU A 260 -14.25 23.23 -17.98
CA GLU A 260 -14.74 24.25 -18.91
C GLU A 260 -15.52 25.35 -18.18
N LEU A 261 -16.46 24.99 -17.30
CA LEU A 261 -17.25 25.93 -16.50
C LEU A 261 -16.39 26.78 -15.56
N THR A 262 -15.32 26.20 -15.02
CA THR A 262 -14.39 26.93 -14.15
C THR A 262 -13.45 27.84 -14.96
N LYS A 263 -13.03 27.42 -16.15
CA LYS A 263 -12.21 28.24 -17.06
C LYS A 263 -12.99 29.40 -17.70
N SER A 264 -14.23 29.16 -18.13
CA SER A 264 -15.09 30.20 -18.72
C SER A 264 -15.35 31.31 -17.71
N ALA A 265 -15.57 30.96 -16.45
CA ALA A 265 -15.75 31.95 -15.40
C ALA A 265 -14.47 32.69 -15.01
N ALA A 266 -13.29 32.05 -15.10
CA ALA A 266 -12.01 32.76 -14.94
C ALA A 266 -11.76 33.79 -16.06
N ASN A 267 -12.22 33.51 -17.29
CA ASN A 267 -12.11 34.43 -18.42
C ASN A 267 -13.07 35.63 -18.34
N ILE A 268 -14.24 35.48 -17.71
CA ILE A 268 -15.20 36.59 -17.51
C ILE A 268 -14.66 37.64 -16.52
N VAL A 269 -13.77 37.24 -15.60
CA VAL A 269 -13.16 38.16 -14.62
C VAL A 269 -12.01 38.98 -15.24
N HIS A 270 -11.62 38.72 -16.50
CA HIS A 270 -10.49 39.40 -17.13
C HIS A 270 -10.90 40.59 -18.03
N TYR A 271 -11.29 41.71 -17.39
CA TYR A 271 -11.07 43.08 -17.89
C TYR A 271 -10.11 43.80 -16.93
N PRO A 272 -9.20 44.68 -17.40
CA PRO A 272 -7.85 44.74 -16.88
C PRO A 272 -7.73 45.66 -15.67
N LYS A 273 -7.25 45.11 -14.56
CA LYS A 273 -6.09 45.66 -13.82
C LYS A 273 -5.60 44.67 -12.78
N ALA A 274 -4.28 44.44 -12.85
CA ALA A 274 -3.40 43.94 -11.81
C ALA A 274 -3.31 42.41 -11.58
N ARG A 275 -2.13 41.93 -12.00
CA ARG A 275 -1.23 40.97 -11.34
C ARG A 275 -1.46 39.47 -11.55
N ARG A 276 -0.76 39.00 -12.59
CA ARG A 276 0.05 37.77 -12.64
C ARG A 276 0.07 36.96 -11.33
N CYS A 277 -0.61 35.81 -11.32
CA CYS A 277 -0.21 34.65 -10.53
C CYS A 277 -0.71 33.36 -11.22
N ASN A 278 0.26 32.48 -11.52
CA ASN A 278 0.14 31.03 -11.72
C ASN A 278 -0.67 30.49 -12.91
N MET A 279 -0.03 30.49 -14.08
CA MET A 279 -0.43 29.73 -15.27
C MET A 279 0.28 28.35 -15.42
N ALA A 280 0.84 27.79 -14.34
CA ALA A 280 1.79 26.66 -14.45
C ALA A 280 1.24 25.26 -14.07
N VAL A 281 -0.04 25.09 -13.74
CA VAL A 281 -0.51 23.82 -13.12
C VAL A 281 -1.27 22.87 -14.08
N VAL A 282 -1.63 23.30 -15.30
CA VAL A 282 -2.57 22.52 -16.13
C VAL A 282 -1.89 21.54 -17.11
N THR A 283 -0.60 21.69 -17.40
CA THR A 283 0.07 20.85 -18.42
C THR A 283 0.79 19.60 -17.87
N THR A 284 0.98 19.48 -16.55
CA THR A 284 1.84 18.42 -15.98
C THR A 284 1.14 17.07 -15.83
N ASN A 285 -0.20 17.01 -15.85
CA ASN A 285 -0.96 15.77 -15.64
C ASN A 285 -1.13 14.89 -16.89
N ILE A 286 -0.63 15.29 -18.06
CA ILE A 286 -0.81 14.53 -19.31
C ILE A 286 0.36 13.58 -19.60
N ILE A 287 1.55 13.80 -19.01
CA ILE A 287 2.73 12.96 -19.28
C ILE A 287 2.77 11.73 -18.35
N ALA A 288 2.36 11.87 -17.08
CA ALA A 288 2.42 10.79 -16.09
C ALA A 288 1.49 9.59 -16.38
N LEU A 289 0.36 9.81 -17.08
CA LEU A 289 -0.58 8.73 -17.42
C LEU A 289 -0.20 7.94 -18.67
N LYS A 290 0.81 8.40 -19.45
CA LYS A 290 1.32 7.68 -20.63
C LYS A 290 2.55 6.81 -20.34
N GLU A 291 3.27 7.06 -19.25
CA GLU A 291 4.48 6.29 -18.89
C GLU A 291 4.17 5.05 -18.03
N GLU A 292 3.06 5.03 -17.28
CA GLU A 292 2.67 3.85 -16.50
C GLU A 292 2.12 2.68 -17.35
N ALA A 293 1.82 2.91 -18.64
CA ALA A 293 1.32 1.88 -19.55
C ALA A 293 2.42 1.13 -20.33
N LYS A 294 3.71 1.38 -20.05
CA LYS A 294 4.85 0.72 -20.73
C LYS A 294 5.73 -0.16 -19.84
N VAL A 295 5.41 -0.33 -18.55
CA VAL A 295 6.27 -1.08 -17.60
C VAL A 295 5.71 -2.45 -17.19
N GLU A 296 4.53 -2.85 -17.69
CA GLU A 296 4.00 -4.22 -17.49
C GLU A 296 3.93 -5.02 -18.81
N VAL A 297 5.05 -5.15 -19.52
CA VAL A 297 5.35 -6.33 -20.35
C VAL A 297 6.88 -6.53 -20.42
N VAL A 298 7.45 -7.15 -19.37
CA VAL A 298 8.58 -8.10 -19.43
C VAL A 298 8.40 -9.08 -18.27
#